data_AF-A0AA37FJT0-F1
#
_entry.id   AF-A0AA37FJT0-F1
#
_cell.length_a   1.000
_cell.length_b   1.000
_cell.length_c   1.000
_cell.angle_alpha   90.00
_cell.angle_beta   90.00
_cell.angle_gamma   90.00
#
_symmetry.space_group_name_H-M   'P 1'
#
loop_
_entity.id
_entity.type
_entity.pdbx_description
1 polymer ?
#
loop_
_entity_poly.entity_id
_entity_poly.type
_entity_poly.pdbx_seq_one_letter_code
_entity_poly.pdbx_strand_id
1 'polypeptide(L)'
;MRDTSRMEITPEQFSIIEHCFPRQRGNVSLSNLNVLNAILYVDEHGCKWRGLPKRFGNWHTIYTRMSRWSRSGVLDRVFAQLQ
;
A
#
# COMPACT_ATOMS: atom_id res chain seq x y z
N MET A 1 -15.82 -9.55 16.01
CA MET A 1 -15.05 -9.24 14.79
C MET A 1 -14.71 -7.77 14.84
N ARG A 2 -13.43 -7.39 14.89
CA ARG A 2 -13.05 -5.98 14.77
C ARG A 2 -13.36 -5.55 13.34
N ASP A 3 -14.12 -4.48 13.23
CA ASP A 3 -14.50 -3.87 11.97
C ASP A 3 -13.25 -3.37 11.25
N THR A 4 -12.84 -4.08 10.18
CA THR A 4 -11.68 -3.76 9.34
C THR A 4 -11.87 -2.51 8.48
N SER A 5 -13.02 -1.82 8.59
CA SER A 5 -13.36 -0.65 7.77
C SER A 5 -12.61 0.62 8.16
N ARG A 6 -11.82 0.62 9.25
CA ARG A 6 -11.23 1.84 9.80
C ARG A 6 -9.82 2.19 9.29
N MET A 7 -9.15 1.32 8.53
CA MET A 7 -7.71 1.49 8.17
C MET A 7 -7.37 1.24 6.68
N GLU A 8 -8.35 1.26 5.78
CA GLU A 8 -8.07 1.33 4.33
C GLU A 8 -8.15 2.80 3.87
N ILE A 9 -7.12 3.28 3.16
CA ILE A 9 -7.13 4.60 2.55
C ILE A 9 -8.14 4.58 1.39
N THR A 10 -9.05 5.55 1.39
CA THR A 10 -10.01 5.72 0.29
C THR A 10 -9.34 6.38 -0.92
N PRO A 11 -9.90 6.26 -2.14
CA PRO A 11 -9.38 6.98 -3.31
C PRO A 11 -9.25 8.49 -3.09
N GLU A 12 -10.17 9.10 -2.34
CA GLU A 12 -10.17 10.53 -2.02
C GLU A 12 -9.00 10.87 -1.10
N GLN A 13 -8.78 10.09 -0.04
CA GLN A 13 -7.61 10.24 0.85
C GLN A 13 -6.31 9.99 0.08
N PHE A 14 -6.30 9.00 -0.81
CA PHE A 14 -5.14 8.69 -1.65
C PHE A 14 -4.77 9.85 -2.58
N SER A 15 -5.75 10.59 -3.11
CA SER A 15 -5.49 11.73 -4.01
C SER A 15 -4.61 12.80 -3.36
N ILE A 16 -4.67 12.94 -2.03
CA ILE A 16 -3.85 13.91 -1.27
C ILE A 16 -2.38 13.51 -1.28
N ILE A 17 -2.07 12.22 -1.29
CA ILE A 17 -0.71 11.68 -1.20
C ILE A 17 -0.20 11.10 -2.53
N GLU A 18 -1.02 11.12 -3.58
CA GLU A 18 -0.73 10.46 -4.87
C GLU A 18 0.59 10.97 -5.47
N HIS A 19 0.89 12.26 -5.30
CA HIS A 19 2.13 12.89 -5.78
C HIS A 19 3.41 12.32 -5.14
N CYS A 20 3.31 11.62 -4.01
CA CYS A 20 4.46 10.99 -3.38
C CYS A 20 4.91 9.71 -4.10
N PHE A 21 4.04 9.11 -4.92
CA PHE A 21 4.27 7.84 -5.58
C PHE A 21 4.91 8.00 -6.95
N PRO A 22 5.72 7.01 -7.39
CA PRO A 22 6.22 7.00 -8.76
C PRO A 22 5.07 6.80 -9.75
N ARG A 23 5.16 7.48 -10.90
CA ARG A 23 4.26 7.27 -12.03
C ARG A 23 4.37 5.82 -12.51
N GLN A 24 3.25 5.11 -12.51
CA GLN A 24 3.17 3.74 -13.02
C GLN A 24 3.37 3.75 -14.55
N ARG A 25 4.20 2.84 -15.07
CA ARG A 25 4.51 2.74 -16.51
C ARG A 25 4.25 1.32 -17.01
N GLY A 26 3.77 1.21 -18.24
CA GLY A 26 3.43 -0.07 -18.87
C GLY A 26 2.08 -0.62 -18.40
N ASN A 27 1.86 -1.92 -18.64
CA ASN A 27 0.63 -2.59 -18.22
C ASN A 27 0.70 -2.98 -16.74
N VAL A 28 0.10 -2.16 -15.88
CA VAL A 28 0.15 -2.34 -14.42
C VAL A 28 -1.21 -2.76 -13.89
N SER A 29 -1.31 -3.96 -13.33
CA SER A 29 -2.56 -4.55 -12.82
C SER A 29 -2.92 -4.14 -11.39
N LEU A 30 -1.97 -3.63 -10.60
CA LEU A 30 -2.19 -3.18 -9.23
C LEU A 30 -1.96 -1.68 -9.11
N SER A 31 -2.98 -0.92 -8.70
CA SER A 31 -2.84 0.52 -8.42
C SER A 31 -1.87 0.78 -7.27
N ASN A 32 -1.35 2.01 -7.18
CA ASN A 32 -0.56 2.43 -6.02
C ASN A 32 -1.38 2.32 -4.71
N LEU A 33 -2.66 2.72 -4.76
CA LEU A 33 -3.61 2.61 -3.65
C LEU A 33 -3.76 1.17 -3.13
N ASN A 34 -3.96 0.19 -4.03
CA ASN A 34 -4.12 -1.21 -3.61
C ASN A 34 -2.87 -1.75 -2.92
N VAL A 35 -1.69 -1.35 -3.40
CA VAL A 35 -0.43 -1.74 -2.77
C VAL A 35 -0.26 -1.06 -1.41
N LEU A 36 -0.63 0.22 -1.29
CA LEU A 36 -0.58 0.94 -0.03
C LEU A 36 -1.49 0.29 1.03
N ASN A 37 -2.75 0.03 0.68
CA ASN A 37 -3.70 -0.64 1.60
C ASN A 37 -3.23 -2.04 1.98
N ALA A 38 -2.58 -2.78 1.07
CA ALA A 38 -2.00 -4.07 1.40
C ALA A 38 -0.82 -3.98 2.39
N ILE A 39 0.00 -2.92 2.29
CA ILE A 39 1.10 -2.66 3.23
C ILE A 39 0.52 -2.32 4.61
N LEU A 40 -0.46 -1.42 4.68
CA LEU A 40 -1.13 -1.03 5.92
C LEU A 40 -1.80 -2.23 6.59
N TYR A 41 -2.43 -3.12 5.82
CA TYR A 41 -3.01 -4.35 6.35
C TYR A 41 -1.96 -5.23 7.05
N VAL A 42 -0.79 -5.41 6.43
CA VAL A 42 0.30 -6.21 6.98
C VAL A 42 0.85 -5.58 8.27
N ASP A 43 1.01 -4.26 8.28
CA ASP A 43 1.48 -3.51 9.44
C ASP A 43 0.50 -3.62 10.62
N GLU A 44 -0.79 -3.38 10.38
CA GLU A 44 -1.84 -3.46 11.41
C GLU A 44 -2.00 -4.87 11.99
N HIS A 45 -1.97 -5.90 11.14
CA HIS A 45 -2.26 -7.28 11.55
C HIS A 45 -1.00 -8.05 11.98
N GLY A 46 0.20 -7.49 11.79
CA GLY A 46 1.47 -8.15 12.07
C GLY A 46 1.65 -9.48 11.33
N CYS A 47 0.98 -9.66 10.18
CA CYS A 47 0.98 -10.94 9.48
C CYS A 47 2.19 -11.07 8.53
N LYS A 48 2.58 -12.30 8.22
CA LYS A 48 3.58 -12.53 7.15
C LYS A 48 2.96 -12.15 5.81
N TRP A 49 3.76 -11.63 4.87
CA TRP A 49 3.31 -11.30 3.51
C TRP A 49 2.53 -12.42 2.80
N ARG A 50 2.91 -13.69 3.03
CA ARG A 50 2.20 -14.86 2.47
C ARG A 50 0.79 -15.07 3.04
N GLY A 51 0.50 -14.49 4.20
CA GLY A 51 -0.82 -14.48 4.84
C GLY A 51 -1.71 -13.32 4.37
N LEU A 52 -1.24 -12.48 3.45
CA LEU A 52 -2.03 -11.37 2.92
C LEU A 52 -3.31 -11.90 2.24
N PRO A 53 -4.48 -11.31 2.52
CA PRO A 53 -5.73 -11.69 1.87
C PRO A 53 -5.64 -11.59 0.34
N LYS A 54 -6.17 -12.60 -0.36
CA LYS A 54 -6.14 -12.68 -1.83
C LYS A 54 -6.75 -11.46 -2.53
N ARG A 55 -7.65 -10.71 -1.86
CA ARG A 55 -8.28 -9.50 -2.39
C ARG A 55 -7.27 -8.41 -2.76
N PHE A 56 -6.12 -8.36 -2.09
CA PHE A 56 -5.07 -7.39 -2.39
C PHE A 56 -4.24 -7.77 -3.63
N GLY A 57 -4.32 -9.03 -4.06
CA GLY A 57 -3.57 -9.57 -5.19
C GLY A 57 -2.33 -10.37 -4.75
N ASN A 58 -1.36 -10.49 -5.67
CA ASN A 58 -0.19 -11.32 -5.44
C ASN A 58 0.75 -10.68 -4.40
N TRP A 59 0.92 -11.34 -3.26
CA TRP A 59 1.76 -10.87 -2.15
C TRP A 59 3.21 -10.57 -2.58
N HIS A 60 3.77 -11.33 -3.54
CA HIS A 60 5.16 -11.15 -3.97
C HIS A 60 5.34 -9.85 -4.75
N THR A 61 4.36 -9.51 -5.60
CA THR A 61 4.34 -8.23 -6.32
C THR A 61 4.24 -7.05 -5.35
N ILE A 62 3.37 -7.17 -4.33
CA ILE A 62 3.16 -6.14 -3.31
C ILE A 62 4.43 -5.94 -2.49
N TYR A 63 5.01 -7.03 -1.96
CA TYR A 63 6.26 -7.01 -1.20
C TYR A 63 7.39 -6.37 -2.00
N THR A 64 7.55 -6.75 -3.28
CA THR A 64 8.60 -6.20 -4.15
C THR A 64 8.44 -4.69 -4.33
N ARG A 65 7.21 -4.20 -4.48
CA ARG A 65 6.92 -2.76 -4.61
C ARG A 65 7.15 -2.02 -3.30
N MET A 66 6.64 -2.55 -2.18
CA MET A 66 6.89 -2.01 -0.83
C MET A 66 8.40 -1.86 -0.59
N SER A 67 9.17 -2.91 -0.85
CA SER A 67 10.61 -2.92 -0.64
C SER A 67 11.34 -1.88 -1.50
N ARG A 68 10.89 -1.67 -2.74
CA ARG A 68 11.41 -0.60 -3.61
C ARG A 68 11.04 0.79 -3.08
N TRP A 69 9.79 0.98 -2.67
CA TRP A 69 9.28 2.25 -2.14
C TRP A 69 9.96 2.67 -0.84
N SER A 70 10.18 1.72 0.07
CA SER A 70 10.95 1.93 1.30
C SER A 70 12.37 2.40 0.97
N ARG A 71 13.09 1.69 0.10
CA ARG A 71 14.46 2.11 -0.31
C ARG A 71 14.52 3.45 -1.03
N SER A 72 13.46 3.88 -1.71
CA SER A 72 13.40 5.16 -2.43
C SER A 72 12.78 6.30 -1.62
N GLY A 73 12.47 6.08 -0.34
CA GLY A 73 11.83 7.06 0.55
C GLY A 73 10.41 7.45 0.16
N VAL A 74 9.71 6.64 -0.66
CA VAL A 74 8.30 6.90 -1.02
C VAL A 74 7.43 6.75 0.21
N LEU A 75 7.64 5.70 1.01
CA LEU A 75 6.86 5.46 2.22
C LEU A 75 7.09 6.56 3.25
N ASP A 76 8.32 7.03 3.43
CA ASP A 76 8.64 8.12 4.36
C ASP A 76 7.87 9.41 4.00
N ARG A 77 7.84 9.77 2.71
CA ARG A 77 7.07 10.93 2.22
C ARG A 77 5.57 10.76 2.43
N VAL A 78 5.04 9.57 2.19
CA VAL A 78 3.62 9.25 2.40
C VAL A 78 3.26 9.38 3.88
N PHE A 79 4.04 8.75 4.77
CA PHE A 79 3.75 8.79 6.20
C PHE A 79 3.89 10.18 6.79
N ALA A 80 4.85 11.00 6.33
CA ALA A 80 4.96 12.39 6.75
C ALA A 80 3.74 13.26 6.39
N GLN A 81 2.95 12.88 5.37
CA GLN A 81 1.73 13.59 4.99
C GLN A 81 0.46 13.05 5.68
N LEU A 82 0.56 11.90 6.37
CA LEU A 82 -0.56 11.25 7.06
C LEU A 82 -0.55 11.48 8.59
N GLN A 83 0.41 12.26 9.11
CA GLN A 83 0.47 12.68 10.53
C GLN A 83 -0.48 13.84 10.80
#